data_AF-A0A7V5S0N5-F1
#
_entry.id   AF-A0A7V5S0N5-F1
#
_cell.length_a   1.000
_cell.length_b   1.000
_cell.length_c   1.000
_cell.angle_alpha   90.00
_cell.angle_beta   90.00
_cell.angle_gamma   90.00
#
_symmetry.space_group_name_H-M   'P 1'
#
loop_
_entity.id
_entity.type
_entity.pdbx_description
1 polymer ?
#
loop_
_entity_poly.entity_id
_entity_poly.type
_entity_poly.pdbx_seq_one_letter_code
_entity_poly.pdbx_strand_id
1 'polypeptide(L)'
;MRTRCFRATGAPHGASLNATSSQSDKQHSDSRAFNRETRAALWKLLHGRSAPKGAIMRKLVARRRGFTLVEIMIVVFIIAILVSLALPSWMNARARAQTRTCVANLRQIHQAKEMYALATQSQTGATVNMSDLVPNYLQAEPFCPAGGGVPYSVNAIGTPPTCPTGLPNHVFDWTGD
;
A
#
# COMPACT_ATOMS: atom_id res chain seq x y z
N MET A 1 -63.46 27.47 28.75
CA MET A 1 -63.52 27.89 27.33
C MET A 1 -62.59 26.99 26.52
N ARG A 2 -63.15 25.97 25.85
CA ARG A 2 -63.18 25.78 24.38
C ARG A 2 -61.82 25.49 23.72
N THR A 3 -61.52 24.19 23.62
CA THR A 3 -61.18 23.44 22.39
C THR A 3 -60.70 24.20 21.14
N ARG A 4 -59.60 23.70 20.54
CA ARG A 4 -59.61 23.06 19.20
C ARG A 4 -58.26 22.42 18.82
N CYS A 5 -58.33 21.14 18.48
CA CYS A 5 -57.42 20.48 17.56
C CYS A 5 -57.63 21.03 16.13
N PHE A 6 -56.59 21.05 15.31
CA PHE A 6 -56.76 20.81 13.87
C PHE A 6 -55.57 20.02 13.32
N ARG A 7 -55.90 18.89 12.69
CA ARG A 7 -55.05 17.97 11.94
C ARG A 7 -55.53 18.02 10.48
N ALA A 8 -54.70 17.52 9.57
CA ALA A 8 -54.95 17.17 8.16
C ALA A 8 -54.69 18.33 7.18
N THR A 9 -54.09 18.19 5.99
CA THR A 9 -53.70 17.06 5.12
C THR A 9 -53.05 17.68 3.86
N GLY A 10 -52.21 16.96 3.12
CA GLY A 10 -52.05 17.20 1.68
C GLY A 10 -50.63 17.15 1.11
N ALA A 11 -50.25 16.01 0.53
CA ALA A 11 -49.54 15.95 -0.77
C ALA A 11 -50.63 15.94 -1.89
N PRO A 12 -50.36 15.97 -3.21
CA PRO A 12 -49.10 15.96 -3.99
C PRO A 12 -49.12 17.00 -5.17
N HIS A 13 -48.47 16.67 -6.30
CA HIS A 13 -48.23 17.44 -7.56
C HIS A 13 -47.01 18.36 -7.49
N GLY A 14 -46.09 18.40 -8.45
CA GLY A 14 -46.05 17.95 -9.83
C GLY A 14 -44.78 18.57 -10.45
N ALA A 15 -44.32 18.00 -11.54
CA ALA A 15 -43.04 18.25 -12.17
C ALA A 15 -42.83 19.71 -12.65
N SER A 16 -41.56 20.15 -12.66
CA SER A 16 -41.03 20.88 -13.82
C SER A 16 -39.52 20.67 -13.94
N LEU A 17 -39.17 20.24 -15.14
CA LEU A 17 -37.85 20.14 -15.73
C LEU A 17 -37.08 21.46 -15.57
N ASN A 18 -35.78 21.37 -15.30
CA ASN A 18 -34.83 22.33 -15.86
C ASN A 18 -33.49 21.61 -16.10
N ALA A 19 -33.23 21.39 -17.38
CA ALA A 19 -31.92 21.12 -17.91
C ALA A 19 -31.10 22.41 -17.80
N THR A 20 -30.06 22.40 -16.98
CA THR A 20 -28.87 23.23 -17.21
C THR A 20 -27.67 22.31 -17.28
N SER A 21 -27.38 21.98 -18.52
CA SER A 21 -26.15 21.41 -19.03
C SER A 21 -24.90 22.10 -18.47
N SER A 22 -23.94 21.26 -18.04
CA SER A 22 -22.55 21.31 -18.51
C SER A 22 -21.85 22.68 -18.47
N GLN A 23 -21.35 23.07 -17.29
CA GLN A 23 -20.35 24.14 -17.20
C GLN A 23 -19.54 24.07 -15.89
N SER A 24 -18.72 23.03 -15.71
CA SER A 24 -17.76 22.97 -14.58
C SER A 24 -16.48 22.16 -14.88
N ASP A 25 -16.08 22.01 -16.15
CA ASP A 25 -14.90 21.20 -16.54
C ASP A 25 -13.82 21.97 -17.34
N LYS A 26 -13.73 23.30 -17.21
CA LYS A 26 -12.77 24.10 -18.02
C LYS A 26 -11.95 25.14 -17.24
N GLN A 27 -11.61 24.88 -15.97
CA GLN A 27 -10.80 25.82 -15.19
C GLN A 27 -9.54 25.23 -14.53
N HIS A 28 -9.11 24.02 -14.91
CA HIS A 28 -7.89 23.42 -14.36
C HIS A 28 -6.85 22.93 -15.40
N SER A 29 -6.85 23.51 -16.62
CA SER A 29 -5.85 23.15 -17.66
C SER A 29 -4.84 24.24 -18.03
N ASP A 30 -4.86 25.42 -17.40
CA ASP A 30 -4.16 26.58 -17.97
C ASP A 30 -2.91 27.05 -17.19
N SER A 31 -2.49 26.32 -16.15
CA SER A 31 -1.27 26.64 -15.39
C SER A 31 0.01 26.01 -15.96
N ARG A 32 -0.09 25.14 -16.98
CA ARG A 32 1.06 24.37 -17.52
C ARG A 32 1.61 24.90 -18.85
N ALA A 33 0.97 25.92 -19.44
CA ALA A 33 1.37 26.50 -20.72
C ALA A 33 2.34 27.68 -20.56
N PHE A 34 2.23 28.47 -19.49
CA PHE A 34 3.02 29.69 -19.31
C PHE A 34 4.52 29.47 -19.02
N ASN A 35 4.90 28.30 -18.47
CA ASN A 35 6.28 28.06 -17.99
C ASN A 35 7.18 27.25 -18.95
N ARG A 36 6.77 27.08 -20.22
CA ARG A 36 7.57 26.33 -21.21
C ARG A 36 8.47 27.22 -22.06
N GLU A 37 8.09 28.47 -22.30
CA GLU A 37 8.81 29.34 -23.23
C GLU A 37 10.03 30.04 -22.58
N THR A 38 9.97 30.32 -21.27
CA THR A 38 11.04 31.02 -20.55
C THR A 38 12.24 30.13 -20.21
N ARG A 39 12.05 28.82 -20.05
CA ARG A 39 13.12 27.88 -19.68
C ARG A 39 14.04 27.53 -20.85
N ALA A 40 13.51 27.48 -22.07
CA ALA A 40 14.28 27.13 -23.27
C ALA A 40 15.23 28.25 -23.71
N ALA A 41 14.81 29.52 -23.56
CA ALA A 41 15.65 30.68 -23.87
C ALA A 41 16.77 30.87 -22.83
N LEU A 42 16.46 30.67 -21.54
CA LEU A 42 17.44 30.75 -20.46
C LEU A 42 18.54 29.68 -20.58
N TRP A 43 18.18 28.46 -20.99
CA TRP A 43 19.16 27.38 -21.14
C TRP A 43 20.15 27.63 -22.29
N LYS A 44 19.70 28.26 -23.39
CA LYS A 44 20.55 28.61 -24.55
C LYS A 44 21.61 29.67 -24.26
N LEU A 45 21.37 30.57 -23.30
CA LEU A 45 22.33 31.62 -22.92
C LEU A 45 23.40 31.11 -21.93
N LEU A 46 23.06 30.14 -21.09
CA LEU A 46 24.00 29.60 -20.09
C LEU A 46 24.91 28.49 -20.62
N HIS A 47 24.48 27.74 -21.64
CA HIS A 47 25.25 26.65 -22.23
C HIS A 47 25.64 26.97 -23.67
N GLY A 48 26.54 27.95 -23.83
CA GLY A 48 27.23 28.24 -25.08
C GLY A 48 28.14 27.08 -25.51
N ARG A 49 27.56 25.99 -26.01
CA ARG A 49 28.31 24.87 -26.59
C ARG A 49 27.86 24.66 -28.02
N SER A 50 28.66 25.21 -28.92
CA SER A 50 28.67 24.95 -30.36
C SER A 50 28.64 23.45 -30.64
N ALA A 51 27.69 23.03 -31.49
CA ALA A 51 27.65 21.68 -32.02
C ALA A 51 28.92 21.40 -32.84
N PRO A 52 29.67 20.30 -32.59
CA PRO A 52 30.77 19.93 -33.46
C PRO A 52 30.22 19.44 -34.81
N LYS A 53 30.46 20.22 -35.86
CA LYS A 53 30.31 19.80 -37.26
C LYS A 53 31.56 19.02 -37.66
N GLY A 54 31.40 17.76 -38.04
CA GLY A 54 32.46 16.97 -38.68
C GLY A 54 32.90 15.75 -37.87
N ALA A 55 32.06 14.72 -37.84
CA ALA A 55 32.53 13.37 -37.54
C ALA A 55 32.71 12.62 -38.86
N ILE A 56 33.97 12.48 -39.30
CA ILE A 56 34.35 11.57 -40.38
C ILE A 56 34.01 10.16 -39.89
N MET A 57 32.96 9.57 -40.44
CA MET A 57 32.45 8.27 -40.04
C MET A 57 33.40 7.16 -40.50
N ARG A 58 34.51 6.96 -39.78
CA ARG A 58 35.31 5.73 -39.90
C ARG A 58 34.43 4.60 -39.38
N LYS A 59 33.97 3.71 -40.28
CA LYS A 59 33.43 2.40 -39.90
C LYS A 59 34.50 1.65 -39.10
N LEU A 60 34.47 1.78 -37.78
CA LEU A 60 35.09 0.81 -36.90
C LEU A 60 34.28 -0.47 -37.09
N VAL A 61 34.77 -1.38 -37.93
CA VAL A 61 34.29 -2.76 -37.96
C VAL A 61 34.62 -3.33 -36.58
N ALA A 62 33.68 -3.18 -35.65
CA ALA A 62 33.74 -3.81 -34.35
C ALA A 62 33.77 -5.32 -34.61
N ARG A 63 34.95 -5.92 -34.46
CA ARG A 63 35.12 -7.38 -34.47
C ARG A 63 34.21 -7.92 -33.37
N ARG A 64 33.04 -8.43 -33.76
CA ARG A 64 32.14 -9.14 -32.86
C ARG A 64 32.90 -10.38 -32.39
N ARG A 65 33.45 -10.33 -31.17
CA ARG A 65 34.00 -11.51 -30.51
C ARG A 65 32.82 -12.44 -30.20
N GLY A 66 32.83 -13.64 -30.78
CA GLY A 66 31.84 -14.66 -30.46
C GLY A 66 32.04 -15.17 -29.04
N PHE A 67 30.94 -15.36 -28.31
CA PHE A 67 30.96 -15.97 -26.98
C PHE A 67 31.41 -17.42 -27.13
N THR A 68 32.48 -17.83 -26.47
CA THR A 68 32.91 -19.24 -26.53
C THR A 68 31.97 -20.09 -25.67
N LEU A 69 31.64 -21.30 -26.10
CA LEU A 69 30.76 -22.22 -25.33
C LEU A 69 31.35 -22.49 -23.93
N VAL A 70 32.67 -22.60 -23.84
CA VAL A 70 33.42 -22.79 -22.59
C VAL A 70 33.22 -21.62 -21.62
N GLU A 71 33.17 -20.39 -22.13
CA GLU A 71 32.95 -19.19 -21.32
C GLU A 71 31.56 -19.16 -20.69
N ILE A 72 30.53 -19.68 -21.36
CA ILE A 72 29.19 -19.85 -20.72
C ILE A 72 29.22 -20.99 -19.71
N MET A 73 29.91 -22.09 -20.02
CA MET A 73 29.92 -23.30 -19.18
C MET A 73 30.49 -23.03 -17.78
N ILE A 74 31.62 -22.35 -17.70
CA ILE A 74 32.24 -22.05 -16.40
C ILE A 74 31.42 -21.05 -15.59
N VAL A 75 30.73 -20.12 -16.25
CA VAL A 75 29.89 -19.11 -15.59
C VAL A 75 28.68 -19.78 -14.93
N VAL A 76 27.97 -20.64 -15.65
CA VAL A 76 26.82 -21.36 -15.05
C VAL A 76 27.24 -22.32 -13.95
N PHE A 77 28.44 -22.90 -14.04
CA PHE A 77 29.02 -23.75 -12.99
C PHE A 77 29.23 -22.98 -11.69
N ILE A 78 29.82 -21.78 -11.76
CA ILE A 78 30.04 -20.95 -10.57
C ILE A 78 28.71 -20.45 -9.99
N ILE A 79 27.76 -20.02 -10.83
CA ILE A 79 26.43 -19.58 -10.38
C ILE A 79 25.70 -20.70 -9.64
N ALA A 80 25.77 -21.94 -10.13
CA ALA A 80 25.14 -23.09 -9.49
C ALA A 80 25.64 -23.28 -8.05
N ILE A 81 26.97 -23.23 -7.83
CA ILE A 81 27.58 -23.35 -6.51
C ILE A 81 27.11 -22.22 -5.56
N LEU A 82 27.09 -20.98 -6.06
CA LEU A 82 26.66 -19.83 -5.26
C LEU A 82 25.19 -19.93 -4.84
N VAL A 83 24.31 -20.33 -5.75
CA VAL A 83 22.87 -20.47 -5.48
C VAL A 83 22.60 -21.60 -4.49
N SER A 84 23.29 -22.74 -4.60
CA SER A 84 23.16 -23.86 -3.65
C SER A 84 23.41 -23.47 -2.19
N LEU A 85 24.34 -22.54 -1.94
CA LEU A 85 24.62 -22.04 -0.60
C LEU A 85 23.66 -20.92 -0.17
N ALA A 86 23.21 -20.08 -1.12
CA ALA A 86 22.37 -18.92 -0.82
C ALA A 86 20.90 -19.28 -0.53
N LEU A 87 20.30 -20.20 -1.30
CA LEU A 87 18.87 -20.53 -1.21
C LEU A 87 18.36 -20.97 0.17
N PRO A 88 19.00 -21.93 0.89
CA PRO A 88 18.46 -22.39 2.17
C PRO A 88 18.42 -21.27 3.21
N SER A 89 19.41 -20.36 3.18
CA SER A 89 19.43 -19.20 4.07
C SER A 89 18.31 -18.20 3.77
N TRP A 90 17.99 -18.00 2.49
CA TRP A 90 16.98 -17.05 2.05
C TRP A 90 15.56 -17.50 2.40
N MET A 91 15.26 -18.80 2.28
CA MET A 91 13.97 -19.36 2.70
C MET A 91 13.72 -19.16 4.19
N ASN A 92 14.74 -19.40 5.02
CA ASN A 92 14.67 -19.17 6.46
C ASN A 92 14.49 -17.69 6.80
N ALA A 93 15.20 -16.79 6.10
CA ALA A 93 15.05 -15.36 6.27
C ALA A 93 13.63 -14.88 5.94
N ARG A 94 13.03 -15.41 4.86
CA ARG A 94 11.65 -15.08 4.47
C ARG A 94 10.64 -15.57 5.51
N ALA A 95 10.77 -16.81 6.00
CA ALA A 95 9.89 -17.33 7.04
C ALA A 95 9.97 -16.49 8.33
N ARG A 96 11.19 -16.16 8.78
CA ARG A 96 11.40 -15.28 9.95
C ARG A 96 10.80 -13.89 9.74
N ALA A 97 10.92 -13.31 8.55
CA ALA A 97 10.30 -12.02 8.23
C ALA A 97 8.77 -12.09 8.31
N GLN A 98 8.15 -13.13 7.73
CA GLN A 98 6.70 -13.34 7.81
C GLN A 98 6.23 -13.46 9.26
N THR A 99 6.95 -14.22 10.09
CA THR A 99 6.65 -14.36 11.51
C THR A 99 6.74 -13.04 12.25
N ARG A 100 7.82 -12.28 12.05
CA ARG A 100 8.01 -10.95 12.69
C ARG A 100 6.90 -9.97 12.30
N THR A 101 6.53 -9.93 11.02
CA THR A 101 5.43 -9.09 10.53
C THR A 101 4.10 -9.52 11.15
N CYS A 102 3.83 -10.83 11.24
CA CYS A 102 2.63 -11.34 11.88
C CYS A 102 2.53 -10.90 13.36
N VAL A 103 3.60 -11.09 14.14
CA VAL A 103 3.64 -10.69 15.55
C VAL A 103 3.52 -9.16 15.69
N ALA A 104 4.13 -8.39 14.80
CA ALA A 104 3.98 -6.93 14.79
C ALA A 104 2.54 -6.49 14.51
N ASN A 105 1.85 -7.13 13.57
CA ASN A 105 0.44 -6.85 13.28
C ASN A 105 -0.47 -7.22 14.46
N LEU A 106 -0.24 -8.37 15.10
CA LEU A 106 -0.97 -8.77 16.30
C LEU A 106 -0.78 -7.77 17.45
N ARG A 107 0.44 -7.24 17.62
CA ARG A 107 0.73 -6.15 18.57
C ARG A 107 -0.05 -4.88 18.26
N GLN A 108 -0.13 -4.48 16.98
CA GLN A 108 -0.90 -3.31 16.56
C GLN A 108 -2.39 -3.49 16.85
N ILE A 109 -2.96 -4.66 16.55
CA ILE A 109 -4.36 -4.99 16.84
C ILE A 109 -4.60 -4.95 18.35
N HIS A 110 -3.70 -5.55 19.15
CA HIS A 110 -3.83 -5.54 20.60
C HIS A 110 -3.84 -4.12 21.15
N GLN A 111 -2.88 -3.27 20.74
CA GLN A 111 -2.84 -1.88 21.15
C GLN A 111 -4.11 -1.11 20.76
N ALA A 112 -4.60 -1.28 19.53
CA ALA A 112 -5.84 -0.67 19.09
C ALA A 112 -7.06 -1.14 19.89
N LYS A 113 -7.10 -2.43 20.25
CA LYS A 113 -8.16 -2.98 21.11
C LYS A 113 -8.13 -2.39 22.52
N GLU A 114 -6.94 -2.26 23.13
CA GLU A 114 -6.80 -1.64 24.45
C GLU A 114 -7.22 -0.16 24.42
N MET A 115 -6.86 0.58 23.36
CA MET A 115 -7.32 1.96 23.17
C MET A 115 -8.85 2.05 23.00
N TYR A 116 -9.46 1.12 22.27
CA TYR A 116 -10.91 1.01 22.14
C TYR A 116 -11.58 0.72 23.49
N ALA A 117 -11.02 -0.19 24.28
CA ALA A 117 -11.52 -0.55 25.61
C ALA A 117 -11.53 0.66 26.55
N LEU A 118 -10.43 1.44 26.55
CA LEU A 118 -10.30 2.66 27.35
C LEU A 118 -11.29 3.74 26.91
N ALA A 119 -11.50 3.91 25.60
CA ALA A 119 -12.42 4.92 25.07
C ALA A 119 -13.90 4.58 25.31
N THR A 120 -14.25 3.30 25.29
CA THR A 120 -15.64 2.83 25.44
C THR A 120 -15.98 2.33 26.85
N GLN A 121 -15.00 2.33 27.76
CA GLN A 121 -15.11 1.76 29.11
C GLN A 121 -15.60 0.30 29.10
N SER A 122 -15.22 -0.45 28.06
CA SER A 122 -15.63 -1.85 27.89
C SER A 122 -14.87 -2.75 28.85
N GLN A 123 -15.59 -3.68 29.47
CA GLN A 123 -15.00 -4.64 30.42
C GLN A 123 -14.36 -5.83 29.72
N THR A 124 -13.48 -6.54 30.42
CA THR A 124 -12.89 -7.81 29.99
C THR A 124 -13.99 -8.80 29.57
N GLY A 125 -13.83 -9.44 28.42
CA GLY A 125 -14.81 -10.36 27.85
C GLY A 125 -15.84 -9.73 26.91
N ALA A 126 -15.85 -8.40 26.75
CA ALA A 126 -16.68 -7.76 25.72
C ALA A 126 -16.22 -8.19 24.32
N THR A 127 -17.19 -8.50 23.45
CA THR A 127 -16.95 -8.87 22.06
C THR A 127 -16.49 -7.64 21.27
N VAL A 128 -15.40 -7.77 20.53
CA VAL A 128 -14.83 -6.70 19.70
C VAL A 128 -14.70 -7.21 18.27
N ASN A 129 -15.19 -6.42 17.32
CA ASN A 129 -15.06 -6.72 15.90
C ASN A 129 -14.00 -5.82 15.26
N MET A 130 -13.43 -6.26 14.13
CA MET A 130 -12.44 -5.45 13.40
C MET A 130 -13.03 -4.12 12.91
N SER A 131 -14.34 -4.05 12.67
CA SER A 131 -15.07 -2.83 12.32
C SER A 131 -15.08 -1.77 13.42
N ASP A 132 -14.85 -2.16 14.67
CA ASP A 132 -14.80 -1.22 15.80
C ASP A 132 -13.41 -0.57 15.92
N LEU A 133 -12.37 -1.27 15.43
CA LEU A 133 -10.99 -0.79 15.44
C LEU A 133 -10.67 0.09 14.22
N VAL A 134 -11.12 -0.31 13.02
CA VAL A 134 -10.88 0.42 11.78
C VAL A 134 -12.07 1.34 11.47
N PRO A 135 -11.88 2.63 11.12
CA PRO A 135 -10.61 3.33 10.89
C PRO A 135 -10.08 4.12 12.09
N ASN A 136 -10.75 4.07 13.25
CA ASN A 136 -10.51 5.02 14.34
C ASN A 136 -9.22 4.75 15.14
N TYR A 137 -8.86 3.48 15.33
CA TYR A 137 -7.69 3.04 16.11
C TYR A 137 -6.65 2.31 15.26
N LEU A 138 -7.04 1.88 14.06
CA LEU A 138 -6.20 1.18 13.10
C LEU A 138 -6.47 1.73 11.70
N GLN A 139 -5.42 2.12 10.96
CA GLN A 139 -5.56 2.79 9.67
C GLN A 139 -6.17 1.90 8.58
N ALA A 140 -5.84 0.61 8.61
CA ALA A 140 -6.34 -0.40 7.70
C ALA A 140 -6.27 -1.75 8.40
N GLU A 141 -7.09 -2.70 7.95
CA GLU A 141 -7.04 -4.07 8.43
C GLU A 141 -5.74 -4.75 7.95
N PRO A 142 -4.85 -5.17 8.87
CA PRO A 142 -3.63 -5.86 8.48
C PRO A 142 -3.95 -7.30 8.07
N PHE A 143 -3.20 -7.82 7.10
CA PHE A 143 -3.34 -9.20 6.63
C PHE A 143 -2.17 -10.09 7.10
N CYS A 144 -2.39 -11.40 7.14
CA CYS A 144 -1.32 -12.35 7.44
C CYS A 144 -0.50 -12.67 6.18
N PRO A 145 0.83 -12.43 6.17
CA PRO A 145 1.69 -12.71 5.02
C PRO A 145 2.00 -14.21 4.84
N ALA A 146 1.69 -15.04 5.84
CA ALA A 146 1.78 -16.51 5.77
C ALA A 146 0.43 -17.18 5.48
N GLY A 147 -0.68 -16.53 5.81
CA GLY A 147 -2.04 -17.07 5.68
C GLY A 147 -2.74 -16.72 4.37
N GLY A 148 -2.02 -16.34 3.32
CA GLY A 148 -2.63 -16.04 2.02
C GLY A 148 -3.59 -14.85 2.00
N GLY A 149 -3.47 -13.91 2.94
CA GLY A 149 -4.33 -12.72 3.01
C GLY A 149 -5.57 -12.85 3.91
N VAL A 150 -5.72 -13.95 4.64
CA VAL A 150 -6.80 -14.11 5.64
C VAL A 150 -6.62 -13.11 6.79
N PRO A 151 -7.70 -12.47 7.28
CA PRO A 151 -7.65 -11.51 8.37
C PRO A 151 -7.36 -12.16 9.73
N TYR A 152 -6.97 -11.35 10.71
CA TYR A 152 -6.71 -11.78 12.09
C TYR A 152 -8.00 -11.85 12.90
N SER A 153 -8.01 -12.70 13.93
CA SER A 153 -9.08 -12.69 14.94
C SER A 153 -8.71 -11.76 16.09
N VAL A 154 -9.52 -10.74 16.33
CA VAL A 154 -9.27 -9.73 17.39
C VAL A 154 -9.50 -10.31 18.80
N ASN A 155 -10.44 -11.26 18.91
CA ASN A 155 -10.95 -11.85 20.15
C ASN A 155 -11.49 -10.79 21.14
N ALA A 156 -12.15 -11.26 22.21
CA ALA A 156 -12.70 -10.38 23.23
C ALA A 156 -11.60 -9.56 23.95
N ILE A 157 -12.01 -8.50 24.64
CA ILE A 157 -11.11 -7.70 25.49
C ILE A 157 -10.50 -8.60 26.57
N GLY A 158 -9.18 -8.50 26.76
CA GLY A 158 -8.40 -9.35 27.67
C GLY A 158 -7.94 -10.71 27.11
N THR A 159 -8.45 -11.14 25.95
CA THR A 159 -7.94 -12.34 25.24
C THR A 159 -7.01 -11.90 24.11
N PRO A 160 -5.79 -12.43 23.94
CA PRO A 160 -4.89 -11.98 22.89
C PRO A 160 -5.47 -12.21 21.49
N PRO A 161 -5.22 -11.32 20.50
CA PRO A 161 -5.59 -11.56 19.11
C PRO A 161 -4.82 -12.76 18.55
N THR A 162 -5.44 -13.52 17.65
CA THR A 162 -4.87 -14.75 17.10
C THR A 162 -4.70 -14.69 15.59
N CYS A 163 -3.66 -15.37 15.10
CA CYS A 163 -3.38 -15.53 13.69
C CYS A 163 -4.23 -16.67 13.09
N PRO A 164 -4.82 -16.51 11.89
CA PRO A 164 -5.65 -17.54 11.26
C PRO A 164 -4.88 -18.82 10.87
N THR A 165 -3.55 -18.76 10.76
CA THR A 165 -2.75 -19.92 10.35
C THR A 165 -2.49 -20.92 11.47
N GLY A 166 -2.70 -20.54 12.74
CA GLY A 166 -2.43 -21.41 13.90
C GLY A 166 -0.97 -21.89 14.02
N LEU A 167 -0.03 -21.25 13.31
CA LEU A 167 1.38 -21.65 13.33
C LEU A 167 2.00 -21.37 14.71
N PRO A 168 2.83 -22.29 15.28
CA PRO A 168 3.36 -22.14 16.64
C PRO A 168 4.20 -20.89 16.86
N ASN A 169 4.87 -20.42 15.81
CA ASN A 169 5.70 -19.22 15.82
C ASN A 169 4.91 -17.92 15.57
N HIS A 170 3.60 -17.99 15.30
CA HIS A 170 2.73 -16.86 14.98
C HIS A 170 1.79 -16.51 16.14
N VAL A 171 2.30 -16.60 17.36
CA VAL A 171 1.56 -16.28 18.58
C VAL A 171 2.04 -14.93 19.12
N PHE A 172 1.09 -14.10 19.50
CA PHE A 172 1.38 -12.90 20.27
C PHE A 172 1.18 -13.22 21.74
N ASP A 173 2.30 -13.34 22.44
CA ASP A 173 2.30 -13.38 23.89
C ASP A 173 2.53 -11.97 24.43
N TRP A 174 1.64 -11.53 25.32
CA TRP A 174 1.73 -10.24 26.00
C TRP A 174 2.18 -10.38 27.46
N THR A 175 2.21 -11.60 28.03
CA THR A 175 2.68 -11.80 29.42
C THR A 175 4.20 -11.71 29.53
N GLY A 176 4.92 -11.80 28.41
CA GLY A 176 6.35 -11.47 28.34
C GLY A 176 7.27 -12.54 28.90
N ASP A 177 6.81 -13.79 28.94
CA ASP A 177 7.59 -14.97 29.38
C ASP A 177 8.52 -15.53 28.27
#